data_AF-D2RFZ7-F1
#
_entry.id   AF-D2RFZ7-F1
#
_cell.length_a   1.000
_cell.length_b   1.000
_cell.length_c   1.000
_cell.angle_alpha   90.00
_cell.angle_beta   90.00
_cell.angle_gamma   90.00
#
_symmetry.space_group_name_H-M   'P 1'
#
loop_
_entity.id
_entity.type
_entity.pdbx_description
1 polymer ?
#
loop_
_entity_poly.entity_id
_entity_poly.type
_entity_poly.pdbx_seq_one_letter_code
_entity_poly.pdbx_strand_id
1 'polypeptide(L)'
;MVGLIYFMIFFVSAIFELKNSYANSFVLFTISAVFLKGVVTKKDGYCLAGSILGLAFGVLMILSAMASYADTFLGGEDANFSYGIVGISTLPYLLMMKRRLSA
;
A
#
# COMPACT_ATOMS: atom_id res chain seq x y z
N MET A 1 0.85 -13.83 11.97
CA MET A 1 1.20 -12.52 12.61
C MET A 1 1.46 -11.43 11.59
N VAL A 2 2.37 -11.63 10.62
CA VAL A 2 2.76 -10.57 9.66
C VAL A 2 1.58 -9.97 8.88
N GLY A 3 0.62 -10.77 8.41
CA GLY A 3 -0.57 -10.25 7.73
C GLY A 3 -1.44 -9.34 8.61
N LEU A 4 -1.47 -9.56 9.93
CA LEU A 4 -2.24 -8.72 10.87
C LEU A 4 -1.55 -7.37 11.12
N ILE A 5 -0.22 -7.36 11.09
CA ILE A 5 0.59 -6.13 11.14
C ILE A 5 0.28 -5.28 9.90
N TYR A 6 0.34 -5.87 8.70
CA TYR A 6 0.02 -5.15 7.47
C TYR A 6 -1.45 -4.70 7.42
N PHE A 7 -2.39 -5.52 7.88
CA PHE A 7 -3.78 -5.10 8.05
C PHE A 7 -3.88 -3.79 8.84
N MET A 8 -3.25 -3.73 10.03
CA MET A 8 -3.29 -2.55 10.89
C MET A 8 -2.62 -1.34 10.24
N ILE A 9 -1.44 -1.54 9.62
CA ILE A 9 -0.72 -0.47 8.93
C ILE A 9 -1.61 0.14 7.82
N PHE A 10 -2.15 -0.69 6.92
CA PHE A 10 -2.97 -0.20 5.81
C PHE A 10 -4.30 0.38 6.29
N PHE A 11 -4.89 -0.15 7.36
CA PHE A 11 -6.13 0.36 7.94
C PHE A 11 -5.95 1.76 8.53
N VAL A 12 -4.91 1.95 9.33
CA VAL A 12 -4.59 3.26 9.93
C VAL A 12 -4.20 4.27 8.85
N SER A 13 -3.39 3.88 7.87
CA SER A 13 -3.08 4.72 6.70
C SER A 13 -4.34 5.13 5.93
N ALA A 14 -5.30 4.21 5.74
CA ALA A 14 -6.55 4.52 5.05
C ALA A 14 -7.37 5.59 5.79
N ILE A 15 -7.43 5.52 7.14
CA ILE A 15 -8.12 6.51 7.96
C ILE A 15 -7.48 7.89 7.82
N PHE A 16 -6.15 7.98 7.84
CA PHE A 16 -5.47 9.27 7.66
C PHE A 16 -5.63 9.82 6.24
N GLU A 17 -5.62 8.95 5.23
CA GLU A 17 -5.79 9.32 3.82
C GLU A 17 -7.19 9.86 3.50
N LEU A 18 -8.22 9.58 4.31
CA LEU A 18 -9.59 10.12 4.10
C LEU A 18 -9.62 11.65 4.03
N LYS A 19 -8.66 12.32 4.67
CA LYS A 19 -8.55 13.79 4.64
C LYS A 19 -7.91 14.32 3.35
N ASN A 20 -7.16 13.48 2.63
CA ASN A 20 -6.43 13.86 1.42
C ASN A 20 -7.13 13.36 0.15
N SER A 21 -7.49 12.07 0.09
CA SER A 21 -8.11 11.47 -1.09
C SER A 21 -8.95 10.25 -0.73
N TYR A 22 -10.26 10.35 -1.01
CA TYR A 22 -11.20 9.24 -0.85
C TYR A 22 -10.82 8.04 -1.73
N ALA A 23 -10.31 8.28 -2.94
CA ALA A 23 -9.88 7.23 -3.85
C ALA A 23 -8.67 6.45 -3.29
N ASN A 24 -7.65 7.15 -2.79
CA ASN A 24 -6.47 6.52 -2.21
C ASN A 24 -6.83 5.76 -0.93
N SER A 25 -7.68 6.36 -0.09
CA SER A 25 -8.18 5.71 1.12
C SER A 25 -8.93 4.42 0.82
N PHE A 26 -9.78 4.39 -0.22
CA PHE A 26 -10.46 3.18 -0.67
C PHE A 26 -9.49 2.06 -1.08
N VAL A 27 -8.42 2.40 -1.80
CA VAL A 27 -7.39 1.43 -2.18
C VAL A 27 -6.68 0.88 -0.94
N LEU A 28 -6.32 1.73 0.01
CA LEU A 28 -5.71 1.32 1.28
C LEU A 28 -6.62 0.41 2.11
N PHE A 29 -7.92 0.72 2.21
CA PHE A 29 -8.91 -0.17 2.84
C PHE A 29 -9.02 -1.51 2.13
N THR A 30 -8.97 -1.51 0.80
CA THR A 30 -9.00 -2.75 0.01
C THR A 30 -7.78 -3.62 0.29
N ILE A 31 -6.58 -3.04 0.30
CA ILE A 31 -5.33 -3.76 0.64
C ILE A 31 -5.42 -4.31 2.07
N SER A 32 -5.88 -3.50 3.02
CA SER A 32 -6.10 -3.91 4.41
C SER A 32 -7.05 -5.11 4.50
N ALA A 33 -8.20 -5.04 3.83
CA ALA A 33 -9.19 -6.12 3.80
C ALA A 33 -8.64 -7.43 3.20
N VAL A 34 -7.80 -7.34 2.17
CA VAL A 34 -7.12 -8.51 1.57
C VAL A 34 -6.17 -9.17 2.58
N PHE A 35 -5.39 -8.39 3.32
CA PHE A 35 -4.55 -8.93 4.40
C PHE A 35 -5.39 -9.56 5.52
N LEU A 36 -6.47 -8.91 5.95
CA LEU A 36 -7.38 -9.46 6.95
C LEU A 36 -7.97 -10.80 6.49
N LYS A 37 -8.41 -10.87 5.22
CA LYS A 37 -8.92 -12.11 4.62
C LYS A 37 -7.85 -13.20 4.63
N GLY A 38 -6.59 -12.87 4.35
CA GLY A 38 -5.47 -13.82 4.44
C GLY A 38 -5.26 -14.35 5.85
N VAL A 39 -5.37 -13.50 6.86
CA VAL A 39 -5.28 -13.92 8.28
C VAL A 39 -6.45 -14.82 8.67
N VAL A 40 -7.69 -14.43 8.34
CA VAL A 40 -8.91 -15.17 8.69
C VAL A 40 -8.94 -16.54 8.01
N THR A 41 -8.62 -16.58 6.72
CA THR A 41 -8.64 -17.83 5.93
C THR A 41 -7.38 -18.67 6.08
N LYS A 42 -6.35 -18.17 6.80
CA LYS A 42 -5.02 -18.79 6.93
C LYS A 42 -4.39 -19.17 5.59
N LYS A 43 -4.71 -18.42 4.54
CA LYS A 43 -4.22 -18.66 3.18
C LYS A 43 -3.18 -17.61 2.81
N ASP A 44 -1.95 -18.07 2.67
CA ASP A 44 -0.80 -17.26 2.31
C ASP A 44 -0.97 -16.53 0.97
N GLY A 45 -1.72 -17.11 0.02
CA GLY A 45 -2.02 -16.46 -1.27
C GLY A 45 -2.70 -15.09 -1.15
N TYR A 46 -3.55 -14.87 -0.13
CA TYR A 46 -4.16 -13.56 0.09
C TYR A 46 -3.17 -12.55 0.67
N CYS A 47 -2.29 -12.97 1.58
CA CYS A 47 -1.22 -12.11 2.09
C CYS A 47 -0.28 -11.70 0.95
N LEU A 48 0.03 -12.63 0.04
CA LEU A 48 0.84 -12.37 -1.15
C LEU A 48 0.16 -11.39 -2.09
N ALA A 49 -1.13 -11.59 -2.38
CA ALA A 49 -1.92 -10.65 -3.19
C ALA A 49 -1.98 -9.25 -2.56
N GLY A 50 -2.22 -9.17 -1.25
CA GLY A 50 -2.21 -7.92 -0.49
C GLY A 50 -0.87 -7.20 -0.57
N SER A 51 0.24 -7.94 -0.51
CA SER A 51 1.58 -7.36 -0.66
C SER A 51 1.85 -6.84 -2.07
N ILE A 52 1.41 -7.55 -3.12
CA ILE A 52 1.53 -7.09 -4.51
C ILE A 52 0.70 -5.81 -4.72
N LEU A 53 -0.55 -5.80 -4.25
CA LEU A 53 -1.42 -4.63 -4.33
C LEU A 53 -0.81 -3.44 -3.58
N GLY A 54 -0.32 -3.67 -2.36
CA GLY A 54 0.37 -2.66 -1.57
C GLY A 54 1.60 -2.10 -2.29
N LEU A 55 2.44 -2.96 -2.84
CA LEU A 55 3.65 -2.53 -3.54
C LEU A 55 3.32 -1.72 -4.80
N ALA A 56 2.41 -2.24 -5.62
CA ALA A 56 1.99 -1.57 -6.86
C ALA A 56 1.40 -0.18 -6.55
N PHE A 57 0.55 -0.09 -5.53
CA PHE A 57 -0.01 1.20 -5.10
C PHE A 57 1.07 2.14 -4.55
N GLY A 58 2.01 1.64 -3.74
CA GLY A 58 3.13 2.44 -3.25
C GLY A 58 4.00 3.02 -4.37
N VAL A 59 4.28 2.23 -5.42
CA VAL A 59 5.00 2.70 -6.61
C VAL A 59 4.20 3.77 -7.35
N LEU A 60 2.90 3.56 -7.53
CA LEU A 60 2.02 4.55 -8.16
C LEU A 60 2.01 5.87 -7.37
N MET A 61 1.99 5.82 -6.03
CA MET A 61 2.02 7.04 -5.22
C MET A 61 3.36 7.76 -5.26
N ILE A 62 4.47 7.03 -5.36
CA ILE A 62 5.79 7.66 -5.60
C ILE A 62 5.80 8.37 -6.96
N LEU A 63 5.33 7.71 -8.01
CA LEU A 63 5.24 8.32 -9.34
C LEU A 63 4.31 9.54 -9.34
N SER A 64 3.17 9.45 -8.67
CA SER A 64 2.23 10.56 -8.51
C SER A 64 2.87 11.73 -7.75
N ALA A 65 3.62 11.45 -6.68
CA ALA A 65 4.33 12.49 -5.93
C ALA A 65 5.40 13.15 -6.82
N MET A 66 6.20 12.38 -7.56
CA MET A 66 7.19 12.91 -8.50
C MET A 66 6.55 13.78 -9.58
N ALA A 67 5.42 13.35 -10.15
CA ALA A 67 4.68 14.13 -11.14
C ALA A 67 4.16 15.45 -10.54
N SER A 68 3.61 15.40 -9.32
CA SER A 68 3.15 16.60 -8.60
C SER A 68 4.30 17.56 -8.32
N TYR A 69 5.47 17.07 -7.88
CA TYR A 69 6.66 17.91 -7.69
C TYR A 69 7.14 18.58 -8.97
N ALA A 70 7.10 17.87 -10.10
CA ALA A 70 7.44 18.45 -11.40
C ALA A 70 6.46 19.55 -11.80
N ASP A 71 5.17 19.38 -11.50
CA ASP A 71 4.13 20.37 -11.79
C ASP A 71 4.25 21.62 -10.91
N THR A 72 4.50 21.45 -9.60
CA THR A 72 4.78 22.57 -8.69
C THR A 72 6.04 23.36 -9.11
N PHE A 73 7.07 22.69 -9.63
CA PHE A 73 8.28 23.36 -10.16
C PHE A 73 7.99 24.21 -11.41
N LEU A 74 6.94 23.85 -12.17
CA LEU A 74 6.47 24.60 -13.35
C LEU A 74 5.42 25.68 -13.00
N GLY A 75 5.17 25.93 -11.70
CA GLY A 75 4.21 26.93 -11.22
C GLY A 75 2.80 26.41 -10.96
N GLY A 76 2.62 25.09 -10.86
CA GLY A 76 1.38 24.43 -10.46
C GLY A 76 1.10 24.44 -8.94
N GLU A 77 0.00 23.81 -8.53
CA GLU A 77 -0.46 23.74 -7.13
C GLU A 77 0.48 22.94 -6.21
N ASP A 78 0.30 23.08 -4.90
CA ASP A 78 1.11 22.45 -3.85
C ASP A 78 1.10 20.91 -3.93
N ALA A 79 2.25 20.31 -3.62
CA ALA A 79 2.43 18.87 -3.65
C ALA A 79 1.58 18.14 -2.59
N ASN A 80 0.62 17.32 -3.04
CA ASN A 80 -0.20 16.50 -2.17
C ASN A 80 0.49 15.16 -1.85
N PHE A 81 0.84 14.98 -0.58
CA PHE A 81 1.48 13.75 -0.09
C PHE A 81 0.43 12.69 0.28
N SER A 82 0.61 11.45 -0.18
CA SER A 82 -0.30 10.34 0.10
C SER A 82 0.33 9.28 1.00
N TYR A 83 -0.46 8.81 1.97
CA TYR A 83 -0.15 7.65 2.80
C TYR A 83 -0.10 6.33 2.01
N GLY A 84 -0.48 6.33 0.73
CA GLY A 84 -0.30 5.18 -0.16
C GLY A 84 1.16 4.75 -0.36
N ILE A 85 2.13 5.64 -0.14
CA ILE A 85 3.58 5.32 -0.19
C ILE A 85 3.97 4.21 0.80
N VAL A 86 3.21 4.04 1.90
CA VAL A 86 3.39 2.96 2.88
C VAL A 86 3.31 1.57 2.22
N GLY A 87 2.68 1.48 1.04
CA GLY A 87 2.70 0.34 0.16
C GLY A 87 4.09 -0.27 -0.11
N ILE A 88 5.15 0.53 -0.17
CA ILE A 88 6.53 0.04 -0.39
C ILE A 88 7.03 -0.86 0.74
N SER A 89 6.49 -0.69 1.96
CA SER A 89 6.87 -1.51 3.12
C SER A 89 6.47 -2.99 2.98
N THR A 90 5.67 -3.37 1.97
CA THR A 90 5.35 -4.77 1.67
C THR A 90 6.46 -5.48 0.90
N LEU A 91 7.42 -4.75 0.32
CA LEU A 91 8.50 -5.31 -0.49
C LEU A 91 9.34 -6.37 0.25
N PRO A 92 9.79 -6.16 1.51
CA PRO A 92 10.58 -7.16 2.23
C PRO A 92 9.83 -8.47 2.43
N TYR A 93 8.52 -8.39 2.69
CA TYR A 93 7.67 -9.56 2.85
C TYR A 93 7.50 -10.34 1.54
N LEU A 94 7.33 -9.62 0.42
CA LEU A 94 7.27 -10.19 -0.92
C LEU A 94 8.56 -10.96 -1.28
N LEU A 95 9.72 -10.38 -0.96
CA LEU A 95 11.02 -11.03 -1.17
C LEU A 95 11.20 -12.27 -0.29
N MET A 96 10.74 -12.24 0.96
CA MET A 96 10.75 -13.41 1.86
C MET A 96 9.86 -14.54 1.33
N MET A 97 8.64 -14.24 0.85
CA MET A 97 7.74 -15.25 0.29
C MET A 97 8.28 -15.87 -0.99
N LYS A 98 8.85 -15.06 -1.90
CA LYS A 98 9.48 -15.56 -3.12
C LYS A 98 10.56 -16.61 -2.81
N ARG A 99 11.39 -16.38 -1.79
CA ARG A 99 12.43 -17.34 -1.37
C ARG A 99 11.85 -18.67 -0.88
N ARG A 100 10.68 -18.65 -0.22
CA ARG A 100 10.01 -19.88 0.26
C ARG A 100 9.32 -20.67 -0.85
N LEU A 101 8.90 -20.01 -1.93
CA LEU A 101 8.24 -20.65 -3.08
C LEU A 101 9.25 -21.21 -4.10
N SER A 102 10.51 -20.78 -4.02
CA SER A 102 11.59 -21.16 -4.94
C SER A 102 12.58 -22.18 -4.34
N ALA A 103 12.34 -22.60 -3.10
CA ALA A 103 13.08 -23.65 -2.37
C ALA A 103 12.20 -24.88 -2.24
#